data_AF-A0A2N6PGB7-F1
#
_entry.id   AF-A0A2N6PGB7-F1
#
_cell.length_a   1.000
_cell.length_b   1.000
_cell.length_c   1.000
_cell.angle_alpha   90.00
_cell.angle_beta   90.00
_cell.angle_gamma   90.00
#
_symmetry.space_group_name_H-M   'P 1'
#
loop_
_entity.id
_entity.type
_entity.pdbx_description
1 polymer ?
#
loop_
_entity_poly.entity_id
_entity_poly.type
_entity_poly.pdbx_seq_one_letter_code
_entity_poly.pdbx_strand_id
1 'polypeptide(L)' 'MIISPSARKHGISDEDALCAATAVLAGGPLDDEHPRRELRIGLDTKGRLLEIVVLIWDDGEIEIIHAMKARAEYRRLVF' A
#
# COMPACT_ATOMS: atom_id res chain seq x y z
N MET A 1 8.43 -4.62 -8.41
CA MET A 1 7.46 -4.63 -7.30
C MET A 1 7.38 -6.02 -6.70
N ILE A 2 7.72 -6.16 -5.43
CA ILE A 2 7.77 -7.43 -4.67
C ILE A 2 6.65 -7.40 -3.63
N ILE A 3 6.09 -8.57 -3.28
CA ILE A 3 5.07 -8.69 -2.23
C ILE A 3 5.65 -9.57 -1.12
N SER A 4 5.88 -8.97 0.05
CA SER A 4 6.43 -9.69 1.18
C SER A 4 5.38 -10.64 1.79
N PRO A 5 5.79 -11.71 2.47
CA PRO A 5 4.85 -12.56 3.20
C PRO A 5 4.03 -11.81 4.27
N SER A 6 4.54 -10.71 4.83
CA SER A 6 3.80 -9.94 5.84
C SER A 6 2.64 -9.15 5.28
N ALA A 7 2.65 -8.83 3.98
CA ALA A 7 1.54 -8.13 3.32
C ALA A 7 0.25 -8.96 3.34
N ARG A 8 0.36 -10.29 3.37
CA ARG A 8 -0.77 -11.22 3.30
C ARG A 8 -1.49 -11.43 4.64
N LYS A 9 -0.98 -10.85 5.74
CA LYS A 9 -1.50 -11.08 7.10
C LYS A 9 -2.98 -10.73 7.28
N HIS A 10 -3.53 -9.83 6.46
CA HIS A 10 -4.93 -9.42 6.54
C HIS A 10 -5.82 -10.01 5.44
N GLY A 11 -5.36 -11.06 4.76
CA GLY A 11 -6.17 -11.78 3.77
C GLY A 11 -6.45 -11.00 2.48
N ILE A 12 -5.65 -9.98 2.19
CA ILE A 12 -5.64 -9.30 0.90
C ILE A 12 -4.84 -10.17 -0.08
N SER A 13 -5.37 -10.41 -1.27
CA SER A 13 -4.65 -11.14 -2.32
C SER A 13 -3.51 -10.30 -2.87
N ASP A 14 -2.49 -10.97 -3.41
CA ASP A 14 -1.36 -10.31 -4.05
C ASP A 14 -1.81 -9.39 -5.21
N GLU A 15 -2.82 -9.84 -5.96
CA GLU A 15 -3.43 -9.06 -7.06
C GLU A 15 -4.12 -7.79 -6.56
N ASP A 16 -4.94 -7.90 -5.50
CA ASP A 16 -5.63 -6.75 -4.91
C ASP A 16 -4.64 -5.75 -4.30
N ALA A 17 -3.60 -6.25 -3.62
CA ALA A 17 -2.54 -5.42 -3.04
C ALA A 17 -1.73 -4.69 -4.12
N LEU A 18 -1.36 -5.39 -5.20
CA LEU A 18 -0.63 -4.80 -6.33
C LEU A 18 -1.46 -3.74 -7.04
N CYS A 19 -2.74 -4.01 -7.28
CA CYS A 19 -3.67 -3.06 -7.88
C CYS A 19 -3.75 -1.78 -7.03
N ALA A 20 -3.99 -1.92 -5.73
CA ALA A 20 -4.08 -0.77 -4.82
C ALA A 20 -2.75 -0.01 -4.65
N ALA A 21 -1.61 -0.70 -4.68
CA ALA A 21 -0.29 -0.07 -4.62
C ALA A 21 0.04 0.77 -5.87
N THR A 22 -0.67 0.52 -6.98
CA THR A 22 -0.48 1.18 -8.28
C THR A 22 -1.55 2.25 -8.52
N ALA A 23 -2.81 1.97 -8.21
CA ALA A 23 -3.95 2.89 -8.32
C ALA A 23 -4.10 3.75 -7.05
N VAL A 24 -3.05 4.52 -6.74
CA VAL A 24 -2.97 5.35 -5.52
C VAL A 24 -3.84 6.59 -5.66
N LEU A 25 -4.67 6.85 -4.64
CA LEU A 25 -5.52 8.04 -4.54
C LEU A 25 -4.95 9.06 -3.55
N ALA A 26 -4.34 8.59 -2.47
CA ALA A 26 -3.70 9.43 -1.46
C ALA A 26 -2.54 8.66 -0.81
N GLY A 27 -1.59 9.36 -0.22
CA GLY A 27 -0.44 8.72 0.42
C GLY A 27 0.67 9.69 0.75
N GLY A 28 1.75 9.16 1.31
CA GLY A 28 2.93 9.94 1.65
C GLY A 28 3.97 9.14 2.44
N PRO A 29 5.16 9.72 2.63
CA PRO A 29 6.21 9.11 3.45
C PRO A 29 5.72 8.93 4.90
N LEU A 30 6.06 7.78 5.48
CA LEU A 30 5.78 7.48 6.89
C LEU A 30 6.92 7.91 7.80
N ASP A 31 8.14 7.87 7.28
CA ASP A 31 9.38 8.23 7.97
C ASP A 31 10.44 8.62 6.93
N ASP A 32 11.57 9.11 7.43
CA ASP A 32 12.77 9.46 6.66
C ASP A 32 13.83 8.34 6.72
N GLU A 33 13.43 7.08 6.97
CA GLU A 33 14.34 5.93 7.03
C GLU A 33 14.70 5.39 5.64
N HIS A 34 15.73 4.53 5.58
CA HIS A 34 16.15 3.82 4.37
C HIS A 34 16.06 2.30 4.59
N PRO A 35 15.33 1.54 3.73
CA PRO A 35 14.54 2.00 2.59
C PRO A 35 13.33 2.86 3.02
N ARG A 36 12.95 3.83 2.17
CA ARG A 36 11.88 4.77 2.49
C ARG A 36 10.56 4.06 2.62
N ARG A 37 9.83 4.32 3.71
CA ARG A 37 8.50 3.77 3.95
C ARG A 37 7.43 4.75 3.47
N GLU A 38 6.49 4.26 2.68
CA GLU A 38 5.41 5.06 2.14
C GLU A 38 4.05 4.40 2.39
N LEU A 39 3.10 5.21 2.86
CA LEU A 39 1.69 4.86 2.95
C LEU A 39 1.03 5.14 1.60
N ARG A 40 0.29 4.18 1.07
CA ARG A 40 -0.53 4.31 -0.12
C ARG A 40 -1.97 3.89 0.18
N ILE A 41 -2.90 4.79 -0.08
CA ILE A 41 -4.32 4.53 -0.06
C ILE A 41 -4.77 4.40 -1.51
N GLY A 42 -5.21 3.21 -1.90
CA GLY A 42 -5.54 2.90 -3.29
C GLY A 42 -6.71 1.96 -3.44
N LEU A 43 -7.14 1.75 -4.69
CA LEU A 43 -8.25 0.87 -5.02
C LEU A 43 -7.76 -0.51 -5.45
N ASP A 44 -8.36 -1.56 -4.90
CA ASP A 44 -8.13 -2.91 -5.40
C ASP A 44 -8.88 -3.19 -6.72
N THR A 45 -8.77 -4.44 -7.19
CA THR A 45 -9.41 -4.88 -8.45
C THR A 45 -10.94 -4.76 -8.46
N LYS A 46 -11.56 -4.57 -7.29
CA LYS A 46 -13.01 -4.46 -7.08
C LYS A 46 -13.43 -3.05 -6.67
N GLY A 47 -12.51 -2.09 -6.69
CA GLY A 47 -12.79 -0.71 -6.30
C GLY A 47 -12.93 -0.51 -4.78
N ARG A 48 -12.46 -1.44 -3.95
CA ARG A 48 -12.43 -1.27 -2.50
C ARG A 48 -11.16 -0.53 -2.10
N LEU A 49 -11.29 0.41 -1.17
CA LEU A 49 -10.14 1.13 -0.61
C LEU A 49 -9.30 0.21 0.26
N LEU A 50 -8.01 0.12 -0.07
CA LEU A 50 -6.98 -0.55 0.71
C LEU A 50 -5.93 0.44 1.21
N GLU A 51 -5.40 0.12 2.37
CA GLU A 51 -4.23 0.73 2.98
C GLU A 51 -3.03 -0.19 2.71
N ILE A 52 -2.03 0.35 2.02
CA ILE A 52 -0.82 -0.36 1.62
C ILE A 52 0.38 0.38 2.23
N VAL A 53 1.32 -0.37 2.81
CA VAL A 53 2.65 0.16 3.16
C VAL A 53 3.69 -0.48 2.27
N VAL A 54 4.49 0.36 1.63
CA VAL A 54 5.58 -0.08 0.77
C VAL A 54 6.93 0.40 1.29
N LEU A 55 7.97 -0.37 1.00
CA LEU A 55 9.37 0.07 1.02
C LEU A 55 9.75 0.51 -0.39
N ILE A 56 10.48 1.62 -0.49
CA ILE A 56 11.06 2.11 -1.72
C ILE A 56 12.57 2.08 -1.55
N TRP A 57 13.22 1.20 -2.31
CA TRP A 57 14.67 1.01 -2.30
C TRP A 57 15.38 2.08 -3.13
N ASP A 58 16.67 2.24 -2.92
CA ASP A 58 17.48 3.27 -3.60
C ASP A 58 17.57 3.05 -5.13
N ASP A 59 17.38 1.82 -5.60
CA ASP A 59 17.31 1.45 -7.02
C ASP A 59 15.90 1.63 -7.64
N GLY A 60 14.93 2.06 -6.83
CA GLY A 60 13.54 2.25 -7.24
C GLY A 60 12.68 0.99 -7.17
N GLU A 61 13.21 -0.16 -6.73
CA GLU A 61 12.35 -1.30 -6.42
C GLU A 61 11.40 -0.95 -5.28
N ILE A 62 10.20 -1.53 -5.37
CA ILE A 62 9.13 -1.28 -4.41
C ILE A 62 8.72 -2.62 -3.82
N GLU A 63 8.72 -2.74 -2.51
CA GLU A 63 8.28 -3.93 -1.79
C GLU A 63 7.02 -3.62 -0.98
N ILE A 64 5.93 -4.32 -1.25
CA ILE A 64 4.71 -4.26 -0.44
C ILE A 64 4.93 -5.08 0.83
N ILE A 65 4.94 -4.42 1.99
CA ILE A 65 5.18 -5.06 3.29
C ILE A 65 3.92 -5.16 4.16
N HIS A 66 2.87 -4.42 3.80
CA HIS A 66 1.58 -4.42 4.48
C HIS A 66 0.44 -4.15 3.50
N ALA A 67 -0.65 -4.91 3.60
CA ALA A 67 -1.88 -4.65 2.88
C ALA A 67 -3.08 -4.97 3.78
N MET A 68 -4.01 -4.02 3.92
CA MET A 68 -5.25 -4.21 4.66
C MET A 68 -6.39 -3.37 4.08
N LYS A 69 -7.62 -3.64 4.51
CA LYS A 69 -8.75 -2.74 4.23
C LYS A 69 -8.43 -1.37 4.81
N ALA A 70 -8.66 -0.30 4.03
CA ALA A 70 -8.40 1.05 4.51
C ALA A 70 -9.22 1.36 5.77
N ARG A 71 -8.56 1.93 6.77
CA ARG A 71 -9.22 2.44 7.97
C ARG A 71 -10.22 3.54 7.60
N ALA A 72 -11.31 3.65 8.37
CA ALA A 72 -12.37 4.60 8.09
C ALA A 72 -11.89 6.07 8.06
N GLU A 73 -10.83 6.38 8.81
CA GLU A 73 -10.21 7.71 8.86
C GLU A 73 -9.67 8.20 7.51
N TYR A 74 -9.19 7.27 6.66
CA TYR A 74 -8.65 7.60 5.34
C TYR A 74 -9.71 7.91 4.30
N ARG A 75 -11.00 7.61 4.57
CA ARG A 75 -12.08 7.99 3.66
C ARG A 75 -12.13 9.50 3.42
N ARG A 76 -11.76 10.29 4.43
CA ARG A 76 -11.69 11.77 4.35
C ARG A 76 -10.51 12.31 3.53
N LEU A 77 -9.54 11.46 3.19
CA LEU A 77 -8.40 11.86 2.36
C LEU A 77 -8.68 11.68 0.86
N VAL A 78 -9.70 10.89 0.51
CA VAL A 78 -9.99 10.50 -0.88
C VAL A 78 -11.38 10.93 -1.35
N PHE A 79 -12.24 11.37 -0.42
CA PHE A 79 -13.57 11.95 -0.65
C PHE A 79 -13.81 13.08 0.36
#